data_AF-A0A8J2JTG0-F1
#
_entry.id   AF-A0A8J2JTG0-F1
#
_cell.length_a   1.000
_cell.length_b   1.000
_cell.length_c   1.000
_cell.angle_alpha   90.00
_cell.angle_beta   90.00
_cell.angle_gamma   90.00
#
_symmetry.space_group_name_H-M   'P 1'
#
loop_
_entity.id
_entity.type
_entity.pdbx_description
1 polymer ?
#
loop_
_entity_poly.entity_id
_entity_poly.type
_entity_poly.pdbx_seq_one_letter_code
_entity_poly.pdbx_strand_id
1 'polypeptide(L)'
;MGEDDRQAAAAMGTIYILSTISTSSIEEVASATPRSRKWFQLYVYKDRNLSINLIKRAEAAGFEALCLTVDAPYFGKRRLNFRNKFYLSRHERMANFQPGSGESEGVGASGDGSAHNKYIDRN
;
A
#
# COMPACT_ATOMS: atom_id res chain seq x y z
N MET A 1 -7.69 3.64 -3.65
CA MET A 1 -7.11 4.59 -4.64
C MET A 1 -7.81 4.31 -5.94
N GLY A 2 -8.39 5.32 -6.58
CA GLY A 2 -9.39 5.11 -7.62
C GLY A 2 -8.76 4.53 -8.88
N GLU A 3 -9.50 3.65 -9.57
CA GLU A 3 -9.23 3.19 -10.94
C GLU A 3 -8.81 4.36 -11.87
N ASP A 4 -9.40 5.53 -11.61
CA ASP A 4 -9.28 6.76 -12.38
C ASP A 4 -7.92 7.46 -12.20
N ASP A 5 -7.29 7.39 -11.01
CA ASP A 5 -6.07 8.17 -10.70
C ASP A 5 -4.90 7.76 -11.60
N ARG A 6 -4.72 6.44 -11.76
CA ARG A 6 -3.67 5.85 -12.62
C ARG A 6 -3.92 6.15 -14.09
N GLN A 7 -5.17 6.15 -14.54
CA GLN A 7 -5.52 6.46 -15.93
C GLN A 7 -5.32 7.95 -16.23
N ALA A 8 -5.72 8.82 -15.29
CA ALA A 8 -5.47 10.25 -15.38
C ALA A 8 -3.98 10.56 -15.45
N ALA A 9 -3.16 9.94 -14.58
CA ALA A 9 -1.71 10.11 -14.62
C ALA A 9 -1.11 9.66 -15.96
N ALA A 10 -1.56 8.52 -16.49
CA ALA A 10 -1.16 8.03 -17.80
C ALA A 10 -1.55 8.97 -18.93
N ALA A 11 -2.79 9.49 -18.93
CA ALA A 11 -3.29 10.42 -19.93
C ALA A 11 -2.52 11.76 -19.91
N MET A 12 -2.09 12.20 -18.73
CA MET A 12 -1.29 13.41 -18.55
C MET A 12 0.21 13.19 -18.78
N GLY A 13 0.66 11.95 -19.03
CA GLY A 13 2.07 11.63 -19.19
C GLY A 13 2.92 11.85 -17.94
N THR A 14 2.30 11.85 -16.75
CA THR A 14 3.00 12.04 -15.47
C THR A 14 3.23 10.71 -14.76
N ILE A 15 3.96 10.75 -13.64
CA ILE A 15 4.30 9.58 -12.84
C ILE A 15 3.16 9.26 -11.88
N TYR A 16 2.73 8.00 -11.90
CA TYR A 16 1.86 7.45 -10.86
C TYR A 16 2.68 6.70 -9.82
N ILE A 17 2.50 7.04 -8.54
CA ILE A 17 3.16 6.35 -7.42
C ILE A 17 2.14 5.45 -6.72
N LEU A 18 2.31 4.14 -6.81
CA LEU A 18 1.45 3.17 -6.13
C LEU A 18 1.88 3.00 -4.67
N SER A 19 0.95 3.13 -3.72
CA SER A 19 1.21 2.86 -2.31
C SER A 19 1.29 1.36 -2.01
N THR A 20 2.16 0.99 -1.06
CA THR A 20 2.21 -0.38 -0.52
C THR A 20 0.84 -0.85 0.01
N ILE A 21 0.10 0.03 0.67
CA ILE A 21 -1.21 -0.26 1.31
C ILE A 21 -2.41 0.09 0.41
N SER A 22 -2.24 -0.04 -0.92
CA SER A 22 -3.27 0.25 -1.91
C SER A 22 -4.39 -0.81 -1.95
N THR A 23 -5.58 -0.38 -2.37
CA THR A 23 -6.73 -1.24 -2.69
C THR A 23 -6.65 -1.89 -4.07
N SER A 24 -5.69 -1.48 -4.89
CA SER A 24 -5.37 -2.09 -6.19
C SER A 24 -3.97 -2.68 -6.14
N SER A 25 -3.80 -3.87 -6.72
CA SER A 25 -2.52 -4.59 -6.68
C SER A 25 -1.49 -3.99 -7.64
N ILE A 26 -0.22 -4.33 -7.42
CA ILE A 26 0.89 -4.03 -8.36
C ILE A 26 0.54 -4.49 -9.78
N GLU A 27 0.04 -5.71 -9.92
CA GLU A 27 -0.27 -6.34 -11.20
C GLU A 27 -1.49 -5.69 -11.87
N GLU A 28 -2.53 -5.38 -11.10
CA GLU A 28 -3.69 -4.65 -11.59
C GLU A 28 -3.27 -3.28 -12.12
N VAL A 29 -2.44 -2.54 -11.38
CA VAL A 29 -1.93 -1.22 -11.77
C VAL A 29 -1.11 -1.29 -13.05
N ALA A 30 -0.19 -2.25 -13.14
CA ALA A 30 0.66 -2.43 -14.31
C ALA A 30 -0.14 -2.81 -15.56
N SER A 31 -1.09 -3.73 -15.43
CA SER A 31 -1.90 -4.22 -16.55
C SER A 31 -2.79 -3.16 -17.17
N ALA A 32 -3.39 -2.26 -16.38
CA ALA A 32 -4.26 -1.23 -16.97
C ALA A 32 -3.50 -0.05 -17.55
N THR A 33 -2.25 0.18 -17.13
CA THR A 33 -1.44 1.31 -17.60
C THR A 33 -0.04 0.85 -18.06
N PRO A 34 0.05 -0.06 -19.04
CA PRO A 34 1.29 -0.77 -19.36
C PRO A 34 2.40 0.15 -19.84
N ARG A 35 2.05 1.24 -20.55
CA ARG A 35 3.00 2.21 -21.13
C ARG A 35 3.23 3.45 -20.27
N SER A 36 2.55 3.58 -19.14
CA SER A 36 2.70 4.75 -18.25
C SER A 36 3.92 4.61 -17.34
N ARG A 37 4.45 5.76 -16.91
CA ARG A 37 5.53 5.82 -15.92
C ARG A 37 4.96 5.56 -14.52
N LYS A 38 5.48 4.53 -13.86
CA LYS A 38 4.96 4.05 -12.57
C LYS A 38 6.09 3.86 -11.56
N TRP A 39 5.93 4.39 -10.36
CA TRP A 39 6.84 4.15 -9.23
C TRP A 39 6.09 3.45 -8.09
N PHE A 40 6.82 2.68 -7.29
CA PHE A 40 6.25 1.93 -6.18
C PHE A 40 6.74 2.50 -4.85
N GLN A 41 5.82 2.98 -4.03
CA GLN A 41 6.11 3.41 -2.67
C GLN A 41 6.17 2.19 -1.76
N LEU A 42 7.26 2.07 -1.00
CA LEU A 42 7.53 0.95 -0.11
C LEU A 42 7.64 1.43 1.35
N TYR A 43 6.82 0.83 2.23
CA TYR A 43 7.12 0.74 3.66
C TYR A 43 8.03 -0.45 3.92
N VAL A 44 9.08 -0.25 4.72
CA VAL A 44 9.99 -1.34 5.11
C VAL A 44 9.38 -2.12 6.26
N TYR A 45 8.95 -3.34 6.00
CA TYR A 45 8.37 -4.23 7.02
C TYR A 45 9.44 -4.99 7.79
N LYS A 46 9.18 -5.34 9.05
CA LYS A 46 10.10 -6.16 9.87
C LYS A 46 10.49 -7.44 9.14
N ASP A 47 9.52 -8.13 8.55
CA ASP A 47 9.81 -9.23 7.64
C ASP A 47 10.38 -8.68 6.32
N ARG A 48 11.68 -8.90 6.12
CA ARG A 48 12.38 -8.49 4.91
C ARG A 48 11.96 -9.31 3.70
N ASN A 49 11.49 -10.55 3.88
CA ASN A 49 11.02 -11.37 2.77
C ASN A 49 9.77 -10.77 2.13
N LEU A 50 8.87 -10.21 2.94
CA LEU A 50 7.70 -9.47 2.45
C LEU A 50 8.11 -8.25 1.62
N SER A 51 9.03 -7.44 2.15
CA SER A 51 9.51 -6.25 1.45
C SER A 51 10.21 -6.62 0.12
N ILE A 52 11.05 -7.66 0.14
CA ILE A 52 11.73 -8.18 -1.06
C ILE A 52 10.72 -8.74 -2.06
N ASN A 53 9.68 -9.45 -1.61
CA ASN A 53 8.64 -9.97 -2.49
C ASN A 53 7.89 -8.84 -3.22
N LEU A 54 7.52 -7.78 -2.50
CA LEU A 54 6.88 -6.60 -3.09
C LEU A 54 7.79 -5.90 -4.10
N ILE A 55 9.07 -5.74 -3.79
CA ILE A 55 10.06 -5.15 -4.72
C ILE A 55 10.15 -5.99 -5.99
N LYS A 56 10.32 -7.31 -5.88
CA LYS A 56 10.43 -8.21 -7.03
C LYS A 56 9.17 -8.18 -7.91
N ARG A 57 7.98 -8.09 -7.28
CA ARG A 57 6.71 -7.95 -8.01
C ARG A 57 6.63 -6.63 -8.74
N ALA A 58 7.00 -5.52 -8.08
CA ALA A 58 7.01 -4.20 -8.72
C ALA A 58 7.98 -4.14 -9.90
N GLU A 59 9.20 -4.66 -9.74
CA GLU A 59 10.20 -4.76 -10.80
C GLU A 59 9.69 -5.60 -11.98
N ALA A 60 9.17 -6.79 -11.72
CA ALA A 60 8.59 -7.66 -12.75
C ALA A 60 7.39 -7.03 -13.47
N ALA A 61 6.65 -6.15 -12.78
CA ALA A 61 5.51 -5.42 -13.32
C ALA A 61 5.89 -4.11 -14.05
N GLY A 62 7.19 -3.83 -14.20
CA GLY A 62 7.69 -2.69 -14.97
C GLY A 62 7.59 -1.35 -14.23
N PHE A 63 7.64 -1.36 -12.90
CA PHE A 63 7.81 -0.13 -12.13
C PHE A 63 9.25 0.37 -12.24
N GLU A 64 9.41 1.66 -12.54
CA GLU A 64 10.72 2.26 -12.89
C GLU A 64 11.55 2.66 -11.67
N ALA A 65 10.92 2.87 -10.52
CA ALA A 65 11.60 3.32 -9.31
C ALA A 65 10.86 2.91 -8.02
N LEU A 66 11.62 2.92 -6.93
CA LEU A 66 11.12 2.74 -5.56
C LEU A 66 11.14 4.05 -4.80
N CYS A 67 10.02 4.39 -4.16
CA CYS A 67 9.91 5.48 -3.21
C CYS A 67 9.92 4.91 -1.79
N LEU A 68 11.10 4.89 -1.15
CA LEU A 68 11.25 4.35 0.20
C LEU A 68 10.72 5.34 1.24
N THR A 69 9.73 4.93 2.02
CA THR A 69 9.17 5.78 3.10
C THR A 69 9.86 5.46 4.42
N VAL A 70 10.67 6.40 4.90
CA VAL A 70 11.55 6.24 6.09
C VAL A 70 11.07 7.01 7.33
N ASP A 71 10.10 7.89 7.15
CA ASP A 71 9.57 8.80 8.20
C ASP A 71 8.43 8.20 9.03
N ALA A 72 7.97 7.00 8.66
CA ALA A 72 6.87 6.31 9.31
C ALA A 72 7.31 4.98 9.94
N PRO A 73 8.20 4.99 10.95
CA PRO A 73 8.42 3.81 11.80
C PRO A 73 7.17 3.46 12.61
N TYR A 74 6.25 4.43 12.78
CA TYR A 74 4.95 4.26 13.39
C TYR A 74 3.92 5.06 12.62
N PHE A 75 2.68 4.60 12.59
CA PHE A 75 1.59 5.41 12.06
C PHE A 75 1.26 6.54 13.04
N GLY A 76 1.26 7.77 12.54
CA GLY A 76 0.93 8.95 13.34
C GLY A 76 -0.48 8.91 13.90
N LYS A 77 -0.66 9.51 15.08
CA LYS A 77 -1.98 9.62 15.76
C LYS A 77 -2.87 10.65 15.06
N ARG A 78 -3.61 10.20 14.04
CA ARG A 78 -4.63 11.01 13.36
C ARG A 78 -5.89 11.10 14.22
N ARG A 79 -6.07 12.19 14.97
CA ARG A 79 -7.22 12.40 15.89
C ARG A 79 -8.58 12.16 15.23
N LEU A 80 -8.74 12.56 13.97
CA LEU A 80 -9.98 12.33 13.21
C LEU A 80 -10.25 10.84 12.99
N ASN A 81 -9.23 10.04 12.67
CA ASN A 81 -9.39 8.59 12.50
C ASN A 81 -9.84 7.93 13.79
N PHE A 82 -9.33 8.39 14.95
CA PHE A 82 -9.76 7.88 16.26
C PHE A 82 -11.21 8.28 16.56
N ARG A 83 -11.55 9.57 16.41
CA ARG A 83 -12.91 10.09 16.65
C ARG A 83 -13.95 9.42 15.75
N ASN A 84 -13.60 9.21 14.48
CA ASN A 84 -14.50 8.65 13.48
C ASN A 84 -14.44 7.12 13.41
N LYS A 85 -13.61 6.47 14.25
CA LYS A 85 -13.37 5.02 14.23
C LYS A 85 -13.10 4.52 12.80
N PHE A 86 -12.15 5.14 12.13
CA PHE A 86 -11.88 4.84 10.72
C PHE A 86 -11.38 3.39 10.54
N TYR A 87 -12.01 2.66 9.62
CA TYR A 87 -11.62 1.33 9.16
C TYR A 87 -11.85 1.23 7.64
N LEU A 88 -11.11 0.36 6.95
CA LEU A 88 -11.36 0.03 5.55
C LEU A 88 -12.76 -0.57 5.40
N SER A 89 -13.50 -0.19 4.35
CA SER A 89 -14.84 -0.75 4.15
C SER A 89 -14.76 -2.27 3.97
N ARG A 90 -15.84 -3.00 4.30
CA ARG A 90 -15.87 -4.47 4.29
C ARG A 90 -15.56 -5.10 2.93
N HIS A 91 -15.69 -4.34 1.86
CA HIS A 91 -15.47 -4.82 0.49
C HIS A 91 -14.09 -4.42 -0.06
N GLU A 92 -13.36 -3.56 0.66
CA GLU A 92 -12.01 -3.17 0.30
C GLU A 92 -11.00 -4.05 1.04
N ARG A 93 -9.89 -4.32 0.36
CA ARG A 93 -8.74 -5.03 0.93
C ARG A 93 -7.47 -4.35 0.50
N MET A 94 -6.38 -4.63 1.21
CA MET A 94 -5.06 -4.26 0.71
C MET A 94 -4.64 -5.28 -0.34
N ALA A 95 -4.77 -4.90 -1.61
CA ALA A 95 -4.63 -5.83 -2.73
C ALA A 95 -3.20 -6.32 -2.96
N ASN A 96 -2.20 -5.70 -2.33
CA ASN A 96 -0.81 -6.14 -2.39
C ASN A 96 -0.48 -7.31 -1.44
N PHE A 97 -1.33 -7.59 -0.45
CA PHE A 97 -1.10 -8.62 0.57
C PHE A 97 -2.07 -9.79 0.40
N GLN A 98 -1.65 -10.99 0.83
CA GLN A 98 -2.48 -12.18 0.71
C GLN A 98 -3.64 -12.18 1.73
N PRO A 99 -4.84 -12.65 1.35
CA PRO A 99 -5.92 -12.86 2.30
C PRO A 99 -5.50 -13.85 3.39
N GLY A 100 -5.63 -13.47 4.66
CA GLY A 100 -5.27 -14.34 5.80
C GLY A 100 -3.78 -14.35 6.14
N SER A 101 -2.93 -13.63 5.40
CA SER A 101 -1.68 -13.19 6.02
C SER A 101 -2.07 -12.22 7.13
N GLY A 102 -1.43 -12.33 8.30
CA GLY A 102 -1.72 -11.44 9.43
C GLY A 102 -1.64 -9.96 9.03
N GLU A 103 -0.96 -9.62 7.93
CA GLU A 103 -0.84 -8.30 7.28
C GLU A 103 -2.17 -7.74 6.78
N SER A 104 -3.11 -8.60 6.37
CA SER A 104 -4.47 -8.23 5.93
C SER A 104 -5.44 -7.95 7.08
N GLU A 105 -5.23 -8.60 8.25
CA GLU A 105 -6.16 -8.55 9.38
C GLU A 105 -5.95 -7.35 10.31
N GLY A 106 -4.73 -6.83 10.42
CA GLY A 106 -4.44 -5.80 11.40
C GLY A 106 -4.99 -4.42 11.05
N VAL A 107 -5.47 -4.19 9.84
CA VAL A 107 -5.96 -2.86 9.45
C VAL A 107 -7.47 -2.69 9.66
N GLY A 108 -8.18 -3.77 9.97
CA GLY A 108 -9.64 -3.75 10.12
C GLY A 108 -10.18 -4.04 11.53
N ALA A 109 -9.40 -4.63 12.43
CA ALA A 109 -9.97 -5.16 13.67
C ALA A 109 -9.03 -5.09 14.88
N SER A 110 -9.11 -4.02 15.67
CA SER A 110 -9.07 -4.07 17.16
C SER A 110 -9.32 -2.68 17.74
N GLY A 111 -10.18 -2.59 18.75
CA GLY A 111 -10.81 -1.37 19.28
C GLY A 111 -9.95 -0.47 20.15
N ASP A 112 -8.70 -0.22 19.79
CA ASP A 112 -7.90 0.87 20.37
C ASP A 112 -7.00 1.45 19.26
N GLY A 113 -6.73 2.75 19.32
CA GLY A 113 -6.24 3.55 18.21
C GLY A 113 -5.06 2.95 17.42
N SER A 114 -5.06 3.21 16.11
CA SER A 114 -4.03 2.85 15.12
C SER A 114 -3.92 1.35 14.78
N ALA A 115 -4.94 0.84 14.08
CA ALA A 115 -4.95 -0.50 13.48
C ALA A 115 -3.64 -0.85 12.72
N HIS A 116 -3.01 0.13 12.09
CA HIS A 116 -1.81 -0.10 11.27
C HIS A 116 -0.48 -0.26 12.06
N ASN A 117 -0.46 -0.01 13.38
CA ASN A 117 0.80 0.02 14.14
C ASN A 117 1.39 -1.38 14.45
N LYS A 118 0.65 -2.46 14.18
CA LYS A 118 1.06 -3.83 14.57
C LYS A 118 2.27 -4.39 13.78
N TYR A 119 2.60 -3.85 12.60
CA TYR A 119 3.56 -4.50 11.67
C TYR A 119 4.89 -3.79 11.51
N ILE A 120 4.97 -2.52 11.91
CA ILE A 120 6.23 -1.77 11.85
C ILE A 120 7.08 -2.01 13.12
N ASP A 121 6.50 -2.57 14.20
CA ASP A 121 7.05 -2.38 15.55
C ASP A 121 7.36 -3.61 16.44
N ARG A 122 7.00 -4.87 16.12
CA ARG A 122 7.20 -5.90 17.16
C ARG A 122 8.68 -6.23 17.37
N ASN A 123 9.26 -5.98 18.55
CA ASN A 123 10.47 -6.66 19.05
C ASN A 123 10.16 -8.15 19.23
#